data_AF-A0A3D2IQJ5-F1
#
_entry.id   AF-A0A3D2IQJ5-F1
#
_cell.length_a   1.000
_cell.length_b   1.000
_cell.length_c   1.000
_cell.angle_alpha   90.00
_cell.angle_beta   90.00
_cell.angle_gamma   90.00
#
_symmetry.space_group_name_H-M   'P 1'
#
loop_
_entity.id
_entity.type
_entity.pdbx_description
1 polymer ?
#
loop_
_entity_poly.entity_id
_entity_poly.type
_entity_poly.pdbx_seq_one_letter_code
_entity_poly.pdbx_strand_id
1 'polypeptide(L)'
;MTTNQSLWISTKDKLVRSVERLGFPASLGEAAARHLGSPKAMERMISYLDYVKPKSEELIVDEMLAIRSEVDAWKEKKASEEANTRYNEIMYYGL
;
A
#
# COMPACT_ATOMS: atom_id res chain seq x y z
N MET A 1 5.23 -0.02 -21.81
CA MET A 1 4.88 -0.10 -20.37
C MET A 1 4.13 -1.38 -20.13
N THR A 2 4.44 -2.12 -19.07
CA THR A 2 3.60 -3.26 -18.66
C THR A 2 2.31 -2.75 -18.02
N THR A 3 1.23 -3.52 -18.07
CA THR A 3 -0.08 -3.14 -17.48
C THR A 3 0.05 -2.71 -16.02
N ASN A 4 0.91 -3.40 -15.25
CA ASN A 4 1.19 -3.08 -13.85
C ASN A 4 1.93 -1.75 -13.65
N GLN A 5 2.88 -1.41 -14.53
CA GLN A 5 3.58 -0.11 -14.48
C GLN A 5 2.64 1.04 -14.80
N SER A 6 1.79 0.87 -15.83
CA SER A 6 0.79 1.88 -16.20
C SER A 6 -0.21 2.10 -15.07
N LEU A 7 -0.71 1.02 -14.46
CA LEU A 7 -1.59 1.09 -13.30
C LEU A 7 -0.93 1.84 -12.15
N TRP A 8 0.31 1.48 -11.80
CA TRP A 8 1.05 2.14 -10.74
C TRP A 8 1.19 3.64 -10.97
N ILE A 9 1.58 4.08 -12.17
CA ILE A 9 1.71 5.51 -12.51
C ILE A 9 0.36 6.20 -12.38
N SER A 10 -0.69 5.63 -12.97
CA SER A 10 -2.02 6.24 -12.92
C SER A 10 -2.58 6.38 -11.51
N THR A 11 -2.38 5.37 -10.65
CA THR A 11 -2.82 5.43 -9.25
C THR A 11 -1.94 6.37 -8.43
N LYS A 12 -0.63 6.44 -8.69
CA LYS A 12 0.27 7.43 -8.08
C LYS A 12 -0.23 8.85 -8.36
N ASP A 13 -0.52 9.16 -9.62
CA ASP A 13 -0.96 10.48 -10.03
C ASP A 13 -2.32 10.85 -9.40
N LYS A 14 -3.23 9.87 -9.24
CA LYS A 14 -4.48 10.08 -8.50
C LYS A 14 -4.22 10.39 -7.02
N LEU A 15 -3.33 9.64 -6.36
CA LEU A 15 -2.99 9.86 -4.96
C LEU A 15 -2.41 11.26 -4.74
N VAL A 16 -1.46 11.68 -5.58
CA VAL A 16 -0.87 13.02 -5.54
C VAL A 16 -1.96 14.09 -5.67
N ARG A 17 -2.86 13.95 -6.66
CA ARG A 17 -3.98 14.89 -6.86
C ARG A 17 -4.97 14.92 -5.69
N SER A 18 -5.23 13.79 -5.04
CA SER A 18 -6.10 13.75 -3.85
C SER A 18 -5.47 14.50 -2.67
N VAL A 19 -4.15 14.37 -2.48
CA VAL A 19 -3.40 15.13 -1.47
C VAL A 19 -3.42 16.64 -1.78
N GLU A 20 -3.15 17.04 -3.03
CA GLU A 20 -3.21 18.45 -3.46
C GLU A 20 -4.60 19.06 -3.28
N ARG A 21 -5.67 18.30 -3.56
CA ARG A 21 -7.06 18.75 -3.40
C ARG A 21 -7.42 19.08 -1.96
N LEU A 22 -6.73 18.47 -1.00
CA LEU A 22 -6.89 18.75 0.41
C LEU A 22 -6.03 19.95 0.88
N GLY A 23 -5.23 20.54 0.00
CA GLY A 23 -4.37 21.70 0.27
C GLY A 23 -2.95 21.35 0.71
N PHE A 24 -2.55 20.08 0.62
CA PHE A 24 -1.23 19.60 1.00
C PHE A 24 -0.28 19.54 -0.20
N PRO A 25 1.04 19.59 0.01
CA PRO A 25 2.01 19.58 -1.09
C PRO A 25 2.01 18.25 -1.85
N ALA A 26 2.18 18.31 -3.18
CA ALA A 26 2.31 17.14 -4.05
C ALA A 26 3.41 16.17 -3.58
N SER A 27 4.51 16.70 -3.04
CA SER A 27 5.64 15.93 -2.51
C SER A 27 5.23 14.96 -1.40
N LEU A 28 4.22 15.30 -0.59
CA LEU A 28 3.66 14.41 0.43
C LEU A 28 2.95 13.21 -0.24
N GLY A 29 2.16 13.46 -1.28
CA GLY A 29 1.51 12.39 -2.05
C GLY A 29 2.51 11.49 -2.78
N GLU A 30 3.59 12.05 -3.31
CA GLU A 30 4.67 11.27 -3.92
C GLU A 30 5.41 10.41 -2.90
N ALA A 31 5.72 10.95 -1.72
CA ALA A 31 6.33 10.21 -0.63
C ALA A 31 5.40 9.07 -0.19
N ALA A 32 4.10 9.34 -0.02
CA ALA A 32 3.12 8.34 0.33
C ALA A 32 3.04 7.20 -0.69
N ALA A 33 3.02 7.51 -1.99
CA ALA A 33 3.02 6.49 -3.03
C ALA A 33 4.27 5.59 -2.98
N ARG A 34 5.45 6.16 -2.72
CA ARG A 34 6.70 5.41 -2.57
C ARG A 34 6.66 4.48 -1.36
N HIS A 35 6.12 4.93 -0.23
CA HIS A 35 6.02 4.13 0.99
C HIS A 35 4.97 3.02 0.91
N LEU A 36 3.83 3.27 0.25
CA LEU A 36 2.74 2.29 0.09
C LEU A 36 3.10 1.15 -0.88
N GLY A 37 3.95 1.44 -1.89
CA GLY A 37 4.64 0.43 -2.69
C GLY A 37 3.75 -0.42 -3.62
N SER A 38 2.43 -0.26 -3.61
CA SER A 38 1.51 -0.99 -4.49
C SER A 38 0.28 -0.16 -4.87
N PRO A 39 -0.29 -0.36 -6.09
CA PRO A 39 -1.50 0.36 -6.49
C PRO A 39 -2.66 0.11 -5.52
N LYS A 40 -2.81 -1.12 -5.01
CA LYS A 40 -3.88 -1.46 -4.07
C LYS A 40 -3.79 -0.68 -2.76
N ALA A 41 -2.58 -0.51 -2.22
CA ALA A 41 -2.36 0.29 -1.01
C ALA A 41 -2.61 1.79 -1.27
N MET A 42 -2.22 2.30 -2.45
CA MET A 42 -2.54 3.67 -2.84
C MET A 42 -4.04 3.92 -3.02
N GLU A 43 -4.80 2.99 -3.60
CA GLU A 43 -6.26 3.12 -3.71
C GLU A 43 -6.95 3.16 -2.33
N ARG A 44 -6.43 2.40 -1.35
CA ARG A 44 -6.89 2.50 0.05
C ARG A 44 -6.61 3.89 0.63
N MET A 45 -5.41 4.40 0.41
CA MET A 45 -5.03 5.74 0.85
C MET A 45 -5.90 6.82 0.19
N ILE A 46 -6.15 6.74 -1.12
CA ILE A 46 -7.05 7.66 -1.85
C ILE A 46 -8.45 7.62 -1.22
N SER A 47 -8.98 6.42 -0.95
CA SER A 47 -10.28 6.27 -0.32
C SER A 47 -10.33 6.96 1.05
N TYR A 48 -9.31 6.76 1.88
CA TYR A 48 -9.19 7.45 3.16
C TYR A 48 -9.20 8.97 3.00
N LEU A 49 -8.39 9.52 2.08
CA LEU A 49 -8.33 10.96 1.83
C LEU A 49 -9.68 11.54 1.38
N ASP A 50 -10.41 10.82 0.51
CA ASP A 50 -11.70 11.26 -0.03
C ASP A 50 -12.81 11.25 1.03
N TYR A 51 -12.83 10.25 1.91
CA TYR A 51 -13.87 10.09 2.95
C TYR A 51 -13.57 10.87 4.23
N VAL A 52 -12.34 10.80 4.74
CA VAL A 52 -11.96 11.37 6.03
C VAL A 52 -11.58 12.85 5.89
N LYS A 53 -11.00 13.25 4.75
CA LYS A 53 -10.55 14.63 4.48
C LYS A 53 -9.68 15.18 5.62
N PRO A 54 -8.55 14.52 5.94
CA PRO A 54 -7.68 14.88 7.05
C PRO A 54 -7.25 16.35 7.00
N LYS A 55 -7.02 16.93 8.17
CA LYS A 55 -6.73 18.36 8.35
C LYS A 55 -5.26 18.67 8.67
N SER A 56 -4.43 17.64 8.82
CA SER A 56 -2.99 17.78 9.01
C SER A 56 -2.23 16.75 8.18
N GLU A 57 -0.96 17.06 7.90
CA GLU A 57 -0.03 16.12 7.25
C GLU A 57 0.20 14.88 8.12
N GLU A 58 0.21 15.06 9.44
CA GLU A 58 0.39 13.98 10.43
C GLU A 58 -0.66 12.88 10.23
N LEU A 59 -1.95 13.23 10.11
CA LEU A 59 -3.03 12.26 9.89
C LEU A 59 -2.93 11.53 8.54
N ILE A 60 -2.28 12.14 7.55
CA ILE A 60 -2.01 11.51 6.25
C ILE A 60 -0.87 10.51 6.40
N VAL A 61 0.20 10.91 7.09
CA VAL A 61 1.38 10.07 7.32
C VAL A 61 1.03 8.88 8.22
N ASP A 62 0.25 9.10 9.28
CA ASP A 62 -0.19 8.04 10.20
C ASP A 62 -0.98 6.96 9.48
N GLU A 63 -1.98 7.34 8.69
CA GLU A 63 -2.75 6.38 7.90
C GLU A 63 -1.89 5.66 6.86
N MET A 64 -0.98 6.39 6.19
CA MET A 64 -0.04 5.78 5.25
C MET A 64 0.81 4.70 5.94
N LEU A 65 1.31 4.96 7.15
CA LEU A 65 2.07 3.98 7.93
C LEU A 65 1.20 2.82 8.39
N ALA A 66 -0.05 3.06 8.80
CA ALA A 66 -0.99 2.01 9.17
C ALA A 66 -1.27 1.06 7.99
N ILE A 67 -1.60 1.59 6.81
CA ILE A 67 -1.82 0.80 5.59
C ILE A 67 -0.56 0.00 5.23
N ARG A 68 0.62 0.64 5.30
CA ARG A 68 1.89 -0.05 5.01
C ARG A 68 2.13 -1.21 5.98
N SER A 69 1.92 -1.00 7.27
CA SER A 69 2.09 -2.03 8.30
C SER A 69 1.18 -3.23 8.06
N GLU A 70 -0.08 -3.00 7.67
CA GLU A 70 -1.01 -4.09 7.35
C GLU A 70 -0.57 -4.88 6.11
N VAL A 71 -0.08 -4.19 5.07
CA VAL A 71 0.43 -4.83 3.86
C VAL A 71 1.64 -5.70 4.18
N ASP A 72 2.54 -5.21 5.02
CA ASP A 72 3.75 -5.96 5.41
C ASP A 72 3.40 -7.15 6.31
N ALA A 73 2.48 -7.00 7.26
CA ALA A 73 1.98 -8.11 8.08
C ALA A 73 1.29 -9.21 7.23
N TRP A 74 0.54 -8.82 6.19
CA TRP A 74 -0.06 -9.77 5.27
C TRP A 74 0.97 -10.54 4.44
N LYS A 75 2.03 -9.86 3.96
CA LYS A 75 3.15 -10.50 3.25
C LYS A 75 3.90 -11.48 4.15
N GLU A 76 4.17 -11.09 5.39
CA GLU A 76 4.85 -11.93 6.38
C GLU A 76 4.01 -13.18 6.69
N LYS A 77 2.71 -13.02 6.91
CA LYS A 77 1.79 -14.14 7.11
C LYS A 77 1.81 -15.11 5.91
N LYS A 78 1.76 -14.59 4.69
CA LYS A 78 1.85 -15.44 3.48
C LYS A 78 3.18 -16.17 3.37
N ALA A 79 4.30 -15.49 3.64
CA ALA A 79 5.60 -16.12 3.64
C ALA A 79 5.70 -17.24 4.70
N SER A 80 5.09 -17.05 5.87
CA SER A 80 5.00 -18.07 6.92
C SER A 80 4.11 -19.25 6.51
N GLU A 81 2.97 -19.00 5.88
CA GLU A 81 2.07 -20.03 5.35
C GLU A 81 2.73 -20.84 4.21
N GLU A 82 3.44 -20.18 3.30
CA GLU A 82 4.20 -20.82 2.22
C GLU A 82 5.37 -21.65 2.77
N ALA A 83 6.09 -21.13 3.79
CA ALA A 83 7.12 -21.90 4.47
C ALA A 83 6.53 -23.14 5.17
N ASN A 84 5.41 -22.99 5.90
CA ASN A 84 4.73 -24.10 6.56
C ASN A 84 4.15 -25.11 5.56
N THR A 85 3.64 -24.66 4.40
CA THR A 85 3.16 -25.54 3.33
C THR A 85 4.32 -26.33 2.74
N ARG A 86 5.45 -25.68 2.47
CA ARG A 86 6.67 -26.35 1.99
C ARG A 86 7.24 -27.35 3.01
N TYR A 87 7.19 -27.02 4.29
CA TYR A 87 7.55 -27.95 5.37
C TYR A 87 6.57 -29.13 5.46
N ASN A 88 5.27 -28.88 5.36
CA ASN A 88 4.24 -29.92 5.35
C ASN A 88 4.33 -30.81 4.11
N GLU A 89 4.69 -30.29 2.94
CA GLU A 89 4.92 -31.09 1.73
C GLU A 89 6.13 -32.02 1.89
N ILE A 90 7.22 -31.57 2.50
CA ILE A 90 8.37 -32.45 2.83
C ILE A 90 7.98 -33.51 3.87
N MET A 91 7.11 -33.16 4.83
CA MET A 91 6.66 -34.08 5.88
C MET A 91 5.58 -35.07 5.39
N TYR A 92 4.74 -34.70 4.42
CA TYR A 92 3.68 -35.56 3.87
C TYR A 92 4.11 -36.40 2.65
N TYR A 93 5.07 -35.93 1.84
CA TYR A 93 5.63 -36.70 0.72
C TYR A 93 6.97 -37.36 1.04
N GLY A 94 7.38 -37.33 2.31
CA GLY A 94 8.53 -38.05 2.83
C GLY A 94 8.19 -39.49 3.24
N LEU A 95 7.79 -40.34 2.30
CA LEU A 95 8.10 -41.78 2.25
C LEU A 95 7.90 -42.37 0.85
#